data_AF-A0A318PR98-F1
#
_entry.id   AF-A0A318PR98-F1
#
_cell.length_a   1.000
_cell.length_b   1.000
_cell.length_c   1.000
_cell.angle_alpha   90.00
_cell.angle_beta   90.00
_cell.angle_gamma   90.00
#
_symmetry.space_group_name_H-M   'P 1'
#
loop_
_entity.id
_entity.type
_entity.pdbx_description
1 polymer ?
#
loop_
_entity_poly.entity_id
_entity_poly.type
_entity_poly.pdbx_seq_one_letter_code
_entity_poly.pdbx_strand_id
1 'polypeptide(L)'
;MCAGHAAGIRLHVDGLYGGYPHSVLRQAVLRSVACPTGPDVNAAFLKIAQPAPHLRVSVIRPIGQGQQGSISVMLFSRGQFVIGERMGLSVLSRSQSPFVVSNDINLATQRMWDDLAARMKAGGPVVP
;
A
#
# COMPACT_ATOMS: atom_id res chain seq x y z
N MET A 1 6.77 -9.56 7.84
CA MET A 1 6.38 -8.85 6.61
C MET A 1 7.65 -8.50 5.86
N CYS A 2 7.69 -8.84 4.57
CA CYS A 2 8.86 -8.86 3.67
C CYS A 2 10.09 -9.60 4.23
N ALA A 3 10.09 -10.93 4.09
CA ALA A 3 11.25 -11.74 4.42
C ALA A 3 12.41 -11.38 3.47
N GLY A 4 13.56 -11.01 4.02
CA GLY A 4 14.76 -10.62 3.24
C GLY A 4 15.18 -9.16 3.35
N HIS A 5 14.34 -8.28 3.91
CA HIS A 5 14.71 -6.88 4.16
C HIS A 5 15.08 -6.70 5.63
N ALA A 6 16.35 -6.36 5.92
CA ALA A 6 16.86 -6.20 7.29
C ALA A 6 16.11 -5.12 8.10
N ALA A 7 15.50 -4.16 7.40
CA ALA A 7 14.53 -3.23 7.96
C ALA A 7 13.11 -3.71 7.62
N GLY A 8 12.36 -4.12 8.64
CA GLY A 8 10.94 -4.41 8.46
C GLY A 8 10.13 -3.15 8.09
N ILE A 9 8.94 -3.35 7.55
CA ILE A 9 7.97 -2.29 7.27
C ILE A 9 6.86 -2.34 8.33
N ARG A 10 6.55 -1.20 8.94
CA ARG A 10 5.42 -1.09 9.88
C ARG A 10 4.14 -0.83 9.09
N LEU A 11 3.28 -1.83 8.98
CA LEU A 11 2.01 -1.71 8.28
C LEU A 11 0.89 -1.22 9.21
N HIS A 12 0.22 -0.15 8.79
CA HIS A 12 -1.01 0.37 9.37
C HIS A 12 -2.15 0.12 8.40
N VAL A 13 -3.22 -0.50 8.89
CA VAL A 13 -4.42 -0.77 8.09
C VAL A 13 -5.55 0.07 8.63
N ASP A 14 -6.14 0.87 7.75
CA ASP A 14 -7.25 1.76 8.05
C ASP A 14 -8.40 1.55 7.07
N GLY A 15 -9.52 2.18 7.39
CA GLY A 15 -10.67 2.29 6.50
C GLY A 15 -11.80 1.33 6.86
N LEU A 16 -12.80 1.30 5.98
CA LEU A 16 -14.04 0.58 6.17
C LEU A 16 -14.31 -0.23 4.91
N TYR A 17 -14.56 -1.53 5.08
CA TYR A 17 -15.05 -2.37 4.00
C TYR A 17 -16.48 -2.80 4.29
N GLY A 18 -17.44 -2.07 3.72
CA GLY A 18 -18.86 -2.21 3.99
C GLY A 18 -19.34 -3.66 3.90
N GLY A 19 -20.08 -4.12 4.91
CA GLY A 19 -20.58 -5.49 5.03
C GLY A 19 -19.60 -6.48 5.67
N TYR A 20 -18.39 -6.05 6.05
CA TYR A 20 -17.38 -6.93 6.66
C TYR A 20 -16.69 -6.27 7.86
N PRO A 21 -16.28 -7.04 8.89
CA PRO A 21 -15.57 -6.50 10.04
C PRO A 21 -14.15 -6.08 9.65
N HIS A 22 -13.60 -5.11 10.38
CA HIS A 22 -12.25 -4.58 10.15
C HIS A 22 -11.16 -5.67 10.23
N SER A 23 -11.34 -6.72 11.04
CA SER A 23 -10.40 -7.84 11.14
C SER A 23 -10.20 -8.57 9.81
N VAL A 24 -11.27 -8.76 9.03
CA VAL A 24 -11.22 -9.43 7.72
C VAL A 24 -10.49 -8.54 6.71
N LEU A 25 -10.78 -7.24 6.71
CA LEU A 25 -10.03 -6.28 5.90
C LEU A 25 -8.54 -6.28 6.25
N ARG A 26 -8.22 -6.22 7.54
CA ARG A 26 -6.84 -6.26 8.04
C ARG A 26 -6.11 -7.52 7.56
N GLN A 27 -6.77 -8.67 7.60
CA GLN A 27 -6.19 -9.93 7.14
C GLN A 27 -5.97 -9.95 5.63
N ALA A 28 -6.89 -9.41 4.84
CA ALA A 28 -6.71 -9.26 3.40
C ALA A 28 -5.50 -8.38 3.10
N VAL A 29 -5.41 -7.18 3.69
CA VAL A 29 -4.28 -6.27 3.51
C VAL A 29 -2.94 -6.91 3.90
N LEU A 30 -2.88 -7.57 5.05
CA LEU A 30 -1.65 -8.25 5.52
C LEU A 30 -1.13 -9.31 4.54
N ARG A 31 -2.02 -9.97 3.79
CA ARG A 31 -1.65 -11.01 2.83
C ARG A 31 -1.35 -10.46 1.43
N SER A 32 -1.76 -9.24 1.15
CA SER A 32 -1.80 -8.71 -0.22
C SER A 32 -0.81 -7.58 -0.49
N VAL A 33 -0.33 -6.90 0.56
CA VAL A 33 0.71 -5.88 0.42
C VAL A 33 1.94 -6.48 -0.26
N ALA A 34 2.33 -5.88 -1.38
CA ALA A 34 3.54 -6.24 -2.09
C ALA A 34 4.78 -5.75 -1.34
N CYS A 35 5.82 -6.59 -1.37
CA CYS A 35 7.13 -6.24 -0.88
C CYS A 35 7.94 -5.48 -1.94
N PRO A 36 8.88 -4.62 -1.52
CA PRO A 36 9.83 -4.04 -2.46
C PRO A 36 10.65 -5.18 -3.09
N THR A 37 10.53 -5.37 -4.40
CA THR A 37 11.21 -6.42 -5.15
C THR A 37 11.87 -5.84 -6.40
N GLY A 38 13.06 -6.33 -6.73
CA GLY A 38 13.85 -5.83 -7.85
C GLY A 38 14.98 -4.90 -7.42
N PRO A 39 16.06 -4.78 -8.21
CA PRO A 39 17.28 -4.08 -7.80
C PRO A 39 17.04 -2.58 -7.56
N ASP A 40 16.34 -1.90 -8.47
CA ASP A 40 16.09 -0.46 -8.39
C ASP A 40 15.18 -0.10 -7.19
N VAL A 41 14.10 -0.87 -7.01
CA VAL A 41 13.17 -0.73 -5.87
C VAL A 41 13.88 -1.02 -4.54
N ASN A 42 14.73 -2.04 -4.49
CA ASN A 42 15.50 -2.37 -3.29
C ASN A 42 16.50 -1.27 -2.95
N ALA A 43 17.25 -0.77 -3.93
CA ALA A 43 18.17 0.35 -3.73
C ALA A 43 17.43 1.60 -3.22
N ALA A 44 16.23 1.83 -3.73
CA ALA A 44 15.38 2.93 -3.30
C ALA A 44 14.87 2.75 -1.86
N PHE A 45 14.38 1.56 -1.55
CA PHE A 45 13.93 1.20 -0.20
C PHE A 45 15.04 1.34 0.84
N LEU A 46 16.28 0.92 0.53
CA LEU A 46 17.42 1.01 1.44
C LEU A 46 17.71 2.44 1.92
N LYS A 47 17.39 3.46 1.11
CA LYS A 47 17.56 4.88 1.50
C LYS A 47 16.56 5.33 2.59
N ILE A 48 15.42 4.66 2.71
CA ILE A 48 14.36 4.98 3.69
C ILE A 48 14.19 3.91 4.78
N ALA A 49 15.01 2.87 4.74
CA ALA A 49 14.88 1.67 5.56
C ALA A 49 15.13 1.93 7.06
N GLN A 50 15.87 2.98 7.42
CA GLN A 50 16.23 3.29 8.80
C GLN A 50 15.85 4.72 9.22
N PRO A 51 15.01 4.89 10.26
CA PRO A 51 14.25 3.85 10.96
C PRO A 51 13.20 3.17 10.05
N ALA A 52 12.69 2.01 10.46
CA ALA A 52 11.71 1.23 9.71
C ALA A 52 10.56 2.12 9.17
N PRO A 53 10.32 2.16 7.85
CA PRO A 53 9.28 3.00 7.27
C PRO A 53 7.89 2.48 7.64
N HIS A 54 6.92 3.39 7.63
CA HIS A 54 5.53 3.09 7.90
C HIS A 54 4.78 3.03 6.57
N LEU A 55 4.08 1.94 6.32
CA LEU A 55 3.17 1.79 5.19
C LEU A 55 1.75 1.88 5.73
N ARG A 56 0.96 2.83 5.22
CA ARG A 56 -0.44 3.00 5.57
C ARG A 56 -1.29 2.57 4.38
N VAL A 57 -2.14 1.57 4.59
CA VAL A 57 -3.10 1.12 3.58
C VAL A 57 -4.50 1.40 4.10
N SER A 58 -5.21 2.28 3.40
CA SER A 58 -6.60 2.60 3.71
C SER A 58 -7.51 2.15 2.58
N VAL A 59 -8.49 1.31 2.91
CA VAL A 59 -9.50 0.81 1.97
C VAL A 59 -10.86 1.31 2.38
N ILE A 60 -11.56 1.99 1.48
CA ILE A 60 -12.91 2.49 1.70
C ILE A 60 -13.82 1.83 0.66
N ARG A 61 -14.69 0.93 1.11
CA ARG A 61 -15.84 0.42 0.34
C ARG A 61 -17.12 0.81 1.09
N PRO A 62 -17.86 1.82 0.63
CA PRO A 62 -19.14 2.19 1.23
C PRO A 62 -20.22 1.12 0.99
N ILE A 63 -21.24 1.11 1.86
CA ILE A 63 -22.46 0.30 1.67
C ILE A 63 -23.46 1.15 0.89
N GLY A 64 -23.90 0.67 -0.27
CA GLY A 64 -24.89 1.35 -1.12
C GLY A 64 -24.57 1.29 -2.60
N GLN A 65 -25.59 1.39 -3.45
CA GLN A 65 -25.42 1.44 -4.91
C GLN A 65 -24.83 2.81 -5.34
N GLY A 66 -23.95 2.80 -6.35
CA GLY A 66 -23.44 4.02 -6.99
C GLY A 66 -22.22 4.69 -6.33
N GLN A 67 -21.83 4.31 -5.11
CA GLN A 67 -20.63 4.88 -4.48
C GLN A 67 -19.36 4.13 -4.91
N GLN A 68 -18.37 4.88 -5.38
CA GLN A 68 -17.07 4.34 -5.75
C GLN A 68 -16.21 4.13 -4.51
N GLY A 69 -15.81 2.89 -4.26
CA GLY A 69 -14.79 2.61 -3.26
C GLY A 69 -13.40 3.05 -3.73
N SER A 70 -12.48 3.24 -2.80
CA SER A 70 -11.10 3.60 -3.09
C SER A 70 -10.11 2.85 -2.21
N ILE A 71 -8.89 2.74 -2.71
CA ILE A 71 -7.73 2.34 -1.95
C ILE A 71 -6.69 3.46 -2.01
N SER A 72 -6.02 3.66 -0.89
CA SER A 72 -4.85 4.52 -0.79
C SER A 72 -3.75 3.79 -0.04
N VAL A 73 -2.55 3.87 -0.59
CA VAL A 73 -1.33 3.32 -0.03
C VAL A 73 -0.38 4.48 0.14
N MET A 74 0.10 4.72 1.36
CA MET A 74 1.00 5.84 1.66
C MET A 74 2.21 5.33 2.40
N LEU A 75 3.38 5.71 1.93
CA LEU A 75 4.66 5.40 2.54
C LEU A 75 5.17 6.61 3.30
N PHE A 76 5.55 6.38 4.55
CA PHE A 76 6.17 7.38 5.41
C PHE A 76 7.53 6.89 5.87
N SER A 77 8.51 7.79 5.89
CA SER A 77 9.81 7.55 6.50
C SER A 77 10.10 8.67 7.49
N ARG A 78 10.56 8.34 8.70
CA ARG A 78 10.85 9.32 9.76
C ARG A 78 9.66 10.26 10.08
N GLY A 79 8.43 9.76 9.94
CA GLY A 79 7.20 10.54 10.14
C GLY A 79 6.83 11.47 8.98
N GLN A 80 7.62 11.51 7.91
CA GLN A 80 7.37 12.33 6.73
C GLN A 80 6.76 11.49 5.62
N PHE A 81 5.82 12.06 4.86
CA PHE A 81 5.27 11.42 3.67
C PHE A 81 6.35 11.34 2.58
N VAL A 82 6.56 10.14 2.04
CA VAL A 82 7.55 9.88 0.98
C VAL A 82 6.85 9.84 -0.37
N ILE A 83 5.92 8.90 -0.50
CA ILE A 83 5.16 8.65 -1.72
C ILE A 83 3.88 7.91 -1.39
N GLY A 84 2.90 7.92 -2.29
CA GLY A 84 1.71 7.13 -2.14
C GLY A 84 1.01 6.93 -3.46
N GLU A 85 0.21 5.87 -3.53
CA GLU A 85 -0.64 5.53 -4.66
C GLU A 85 -2.10 5.57 -4.22
N ARG A 86 -2.96 6.13 -5.06
CA ARG A 86 -4.41 6.15 -4.83
C ARG A 86 -5.13 5.72 -6.08
N MET A 87 -6.00 4.71 -5.95
CA MET A 87 -6.82 4.24 -7.05
C MET A 87 -8.24 3.91 -6.59
N GLY A 88 -9.18 3.91 -7.55
CA GLY A 88 -10.53 3.41 -7.32
C GLY A 88 -10.53 1.89 -7.16
N LEU A 89 -11.47 1.36 -6.38
CA LEU A 89 -11.68 -0.09 -6.31
C LEU A 89 -12.16 -0.62 -7.66
N SER A 90 -11.63 -1.77 -8.07
CA SER A 90 -12.10 -2.47 -9.25
C SER A 90 -13.58 -2.84 -9.13
N VAL A 91 -14.24 -3.12 -10.26
CA VAL A 91 -15.67 -3.53 -10.28
C VAL A 91 -15.90 -4.76 -9.39
N LEU A 92 -14.95 -5.69 -9.38
CA LEU A 92 -15.01 -6.91 -8.58
C LEU A 92 -14.84 -6.59 -7.08
N SER A 93 -13.84 -5.78 -6.71
CA SER A 93 -13.66 -5.31 -5.33
C SER A 93 -14.82 -4.45 -4.81
N ARG A 94 -15.62 -3.86 -5.71
CA ARG A 94 -16.84 -3.14 -5.37
C ARG A 94 -18.02 -4.06 -5.08
N SER A 95 -18.06 -5.27 -5.63
CA SER A 95 -19.23 -6.16 -5.57
C SER A 95 -19.04 -7.41 -4.72
N GLN A 96 -17.79 -7.78 -4.38
CA GLN A 96 -17.48 -9.08 -3.78
C GLN A 96 -16.80 -8.98 -2.40
N SER A 97 -16.33 -10.13 -1.92
CA SER A 97 -15.65 -10.32 -0.64
C SER A 97 -14.33 -9.54 -0.52
N PRO A 98 -13.88 -9.13 0.68
CA PRO A 98 -12.59 -8.48 0.92
C PRO A 98 -11.37 -9.23 0.37
N PHE A 99 -11.46 -10.54 0.14
CA PHE A 99 -10.37 -11.27 -0.51
C PHE A 99 -10.13 -10.82 -1.96
N VAL A 100 -11.13 -10.24 -2.62
CA VAL A 100 -11.01 -9.72 -3.99
C VAL A 100 -10.26 -8.39 -4.01
N VAL A 101 -10.31 -7.61 -2.93
CA VAL A 101 -9.53 -6.36 -2.82
C VAL A 101 -8.02 -6.60 -2.75
N SER A 102 -7.60 -7.85 -2.51
CA SER A 102 -6.20 -8.27 -2.49
C SER A 102 -5.43 -7.86 -3.74
N ASN A 103 -6.03 -8.01 -4.92
CA ASN A 103 -5.37 -7.67 -6.17
C ASN A 103 -5.17 -6.16 -6.33
N ASP A 104 -6.18 -5.37 -5.94
CA ASP A 104 -6.10 -3.91 -5.97
C ASP A 104 -5.06 -3.40 -4.95
N ILE A 105 -4.99 -4.02 -3.75
CA ILE A 105 -3.96 -3.74 -2.75
C ILE A 105 -2.57 -4.05 -3.29
N ASN A 106 -2.39 -5.24 -3.86
CA ASN A 106 -1.11 -5.67 -4.40
C ASN A 106 -0.63 -4.72 -5.49
N LEU A 107 -1.50 -4.43 -6.47
CA LEU A 107 -1.21 -3.52 -7.57
C LEU A 107 -0.88 -2.10 -7.08
N ALA A 108 -1.68 -1.54 -6.16
CA ALA A 108 -1.42 -0.21 -5.62
C ALA A 108 -0.07 -0.15 -4.87
N THR A 109 0.25 -1.19 -4.09
CA THR A 109 1.54 -1.26 -3.40
C THR A 109 2.72 -1.45 -4.36
N GLN A 110 2.58 -2.23 -5.43
CA GLN A 110 3.62 -2.39 -6.46
C GLN A 110 3.89 -1.08 -7.17
N ARG A 111 2.85 -0.39 -7.64
CA ARG A 111 2.99 0.91 -8.32
C ARG A 111 3.69 1.94 -7.45
N MET A 112 3.31 2.03 -6.18
CA MET A 112 4.00 2.91 -5.22
C MET A 112 5.50 2.59 -5.11
N TRP A 113 5.88 1.30 -5.10
CA TRP A 113 7.29 0.91 -5.07
C TRP A 113 8.03 1.26 -6.35
N ASP A 114 7.40 1.04 -7.50
CA ASP A 114 7.96 1.37 -8.82
C ASP A 114 8.14 2.89 -8.97
N ASP A 115 7.16 3.68 -8.52
CA ASP A 115 7.22 5.15 -8.54
C ASP A 115 8.32 5.66 -7.60
N LEU A 116 8.53 5.03 -6.45
CA LEU A 116 9.64 5.36 -5.55
C LEU A 116 10.99 5.13 -6.25
N ALA A 117 11.14 3.99 -6.92
CA ALA A 117 12.34 3.67 -7.68
C ALA A 117 12.56 4.68 -8.82
N ALA A 118 11.52 5.00 -9.59
CA ALA A 118 11.57 5.96 -10.68
C ALA A 118 11.97 7.36 -10.20
N ARG A 119 11.34 7.84 -9.11
CA ARG A 119 11.66 9.15 -8.50
C ARG A 119 13.12 9.23 -8.06
N MET A 120 13.64 8.18 -7.42
CA MET A 120 15.02 8.15 -6.98
C MET A 120 16.02 8.01 -8.13
N LYS A 121 15.67 7.28 -9.18
CA LYS A 121 16.48 7.18 -10.40
C LYS A 121 16.57 8.51 -11.13
N ALA A 122 15.49 9.31 -11.10
CA ALA A 122 15.48 10.68 -11.62
C ALA A 122 16.24 11.69 -10.73
N GLY A 123 16.90 11.24 -9.65
CA GLY A 123 17.61 12.12 -8.71
C GLY A 123 16.68 12.94 -7.80
N GLY A 124 15.39 12.61 -7.75
CA GLY A 124 14.44 13.29 -6.90
C GLY A 124 14.71 13.08 -5.41
N PRO A 125 14.36 14.06 -4.55
CA PRO A 125 14.54 13.91 -3.11
C PRO A 125 13.63 12.81 -2.56
N VAL A 126 14.09 12.15 -1.50
CA VAL A 126 13.39 11.03 -0.87
C VAL A 126 12.14 11.48 -0.11
N VAL A 127 12.19 12.66 0.48
CA VAL A 127 11.06 13.34 1.13
C VAL A 127 10.81 14.63 0.32
N PRO A 128 9.56 14.98 0.01
CA PRO A 128 9.22 16.26 -0.63
C PRO A 128 9.72 17.47 0.14
#